data_AF-A0A967SBZ1-F1
#
_entry.id   AF-A0A967SBZ1-F1
#
_cell.length_a   1.000
_cell.length_b   1.000
_cell.length_c   1.000
_cell.angle_alpha   90.00
_cell.angle_beta   90.00
_cell.angle_gamma   90.00
#
_symmetry.space_group_name_H-M   'P 1'
#
loop_
_entity.id
_entity.type
_entity.pdbx_description
1 polymer ?
#
loop_
_entity_poly.entity_id
_entity_poly.type
_entity_poly.pdbx_seq_one_letter_code
_entity_poly.pdbx_strand_id
1 'polypeptide(L)' 'VERAVLARTETVVEWRQHAIRVKRVTLPDGSTRWKPEYDDVVAAARAEGVTPYEVRSKLREEESREGS' A
#
# COMPACT_ATOMS: atom_id res chain seq x y z
N VAL A 1 10.75 19.92 20.63
CA VAL A 1 10.14 19.52 19.35
C VAL A 1 8.96 18.62 19.67
N GLU A 2 7.73 19.11 19.49
CA GLU A 2 6.53 18.28 19.58
C GLU A 2 6.41 17.42 18.32
N ARG A 3 6.24 16.11 18.49
CA ARG A 3 5.97 15.17 17.39
C ARG A 3 4.50 14.78 17.47
N ALA A 4 3.68 15.29 16.55
CA ALA A 4 2.33 14.77 16.35
C ALA A 4 2.42 13.38 15.68
N VAL A 5 1.94 12.34 16.36
CA VAL A 5 1.82 10.99 15.78
C VAL A 5 0.50 10.93 15.01
N LEU A 6 0.58 10.75 13.69
CA LEU A 6 -0.61 10.61 12.85
C LEU A 6 -1.25 9.23 13.05
N ALA A 7 -2.58 9.18 13.01
CA ALA A 7 -3.33 7.93 13.02
C ALA A 7 -2.93 7.11 11.79
N ARG A 8 -2.49 5.88 12.03
CA ARG A 8 -2.09 4.93 11.00
C ARG A 8 -2.81 3.60 11.20
N THR A 9 -3.28 3.04 10.12
CA THR A 9 -3.88 1.70 10.08
C THR A 9 -3.04 0.84 9.15
N GLU A 10 -2.79 -0.40 9.55
CA GLU A 10 -2.21 -1.42 8.68
C GLU A 10 -3.34 -2.29 8.15
N THR A 11 -3.40 -2.45 6.83
CA THR A 11 -4.36 -3.31 6.14
C THR A 11 -3.64 -4.25 5.19
N VAL A 12 -4.27 -5.35 4.83
CA VAL A 12 -3.74 -6.29 3.83
C VAL A 12 -4.56 -6.16 2.56
N VAL A 13 -3.88 -6.04 1.43
CA VAL A 13 -4.49 -6.11 0.09
C VAL A 13 -4.07 -7.42 -0.54
N GLU A 14 -5.04 -8.17 -1.05
CA GLU A 14 -4.77 -9.38 -1.84
C GLU A 14 -4.52 -8.99 -3.30
N TRP A 15 -3.36 -9.34 -3.83
CA TRP A 15 -3.00 -9.12 -5.22
C TRP A 15 -2.45 -10.41 -5.82
N ARG A 16 -3.19 -11.01 -6.76
CA ARG A 16 -2.80 -12.25 -7.44
C ARG A 16 -2.31 -13.34 -6.47
N GLN A 17 -3.08 -13.57 -5.41
CA GLN A 17 -2.79 -14.53 -4.33
C GLN A 17 -1.64 -14.14 -3.38
N HIS A 18 -1.05 -12.95 -3.53
CA HIS A 18 -0.08 -12.39 -2.60
C HIS A 18 -0.76 -11.45 -1.61
N ALA A 19 -0.52 -11.67 -0.33
CA ALA A 19 -0.93 -10.76 0.73
C ALA A 19 0.10 -9.62 0.83
N ILE A 20 -0.31 -8.39 0.52
CA ILE A 20 0.55 -7.21 0.57
C ILE A 20 0.04 -6.30 1.68
N ARG A 21 0.86 -6.11 2.71
CA ARG A 21 0.53 -5.16 3.78
C ARG A 21 0.66 -3.74 3.27
N VAL A 22 -0.17 -2.87 3.83
CA VAL A 22 -0.28 -1.48 3.44
C VAL A 22 -0.45 -0.63 4.69
N LYS A 23 0.38 0.42 4.79
CA LYS A 23 0.19 1.51 5.73
C LYS A 23 -0.74 2.57 5.12
N ARG A 24 -1.87 2.80 5.77
CA ARG A 24 -2.77 3.91 5.52
C ARG A 24 -2.61 4.95 6.63
N VAL A 25 -2.29 6.19 6.27
CA VAL A 25 -2.11 7.29 7.21
C VAL A 25 -3.05 8.42 6.85
N THR A 26 -3.93 8.79 7.77
CA THR A 26 -4.78 9.98 7.60
C THR A 26 -4.00 11.21 8.03
N LEU A 27 -3.88 12.18 7.13
CA LEU A 27 -3.23 13.46 7.39
C LEU A 27 -4.21 14.44 8.08
N PRO A 28 -3.71 15.50 8.73
CA PRO A 28 -4.57 16.49 9.39
C PRO A 28 -5.52 17.23 8.44
N ASP A 29 -5.21 17.29 7.14
CA ASP A 29 -6.06 17.88 6.10
C ASP A 29 -7.16 16.92 5.60
N GLY A 30 -7.28 15.74 6.21
CA GLY A 30 -8.24 14.70 5.83
C GLY A 30 -7.80 13.84 4.65
N SER A 31 -6.71 14.20 3.96
CA SER A 31 -6.16 13.36 2.89
C SER A 31 -5.52 12.08 3.45
N THR A 32 -5.43 11.05 2.62
CA THR A 32 -4.87 9.77 3.03
C THR A 32 -3.60 9.46 2.24
N ARG A 33 -2.57 8.99 2.95
CA ARG A 33 -1.37 8.41 2.34
C ARG A 33 -1.44 6.89 2.42
N TRP A 34 -1.31 6.26 1.25
CA TRP A 34 -1.29 4.82 1.08
C TRP A 34 0.12 4.38 0.67
N LYS A 35 0.72 3.45 1.42
CA LYS A 35 2.06 2.92 1.14
C LYS A 35 2.07 1.39 1.34
N PRO A 36 2.28 0.60 0.27
CA PRO A 36 2.46 -0.84 0.42
C PRO A 36 3.83 -1.11 1.05
N GLU A 37 3.92 -2.17 1.82
CA GLU A 37 5.20 -2.64 2.36
C GLU A 37 6.10 -3.11 1.23
N TYR A 38 7.32 -2.58 1.19
CA TYR A 38 8.23 -2.79 0.07
C TYR A 38 8.64 -4.26 -0.06
N ASP A 39 8.87 -4.94 1.06
CA ASP A 39 9.29 -6.35 1.07
C ASP A 39 8.21 -7.26 0.48
N ASP A 40 6.95 -7.02 0.81
CA ASP A 40 5.80 -7.76 0.28
C ASP A 40 5.66 -7.52 -1.23
N VAL A 41 5.86 -6.27 -1.69
CA VAL A 41 5.87 -5.92 -3.12
C VAL A 41 6.99 -6.61 -3.87
N VAL A 42 8.20 -6.64 -3.30
CA VAL A 42 9.35 -7.31 -3.93
C VAL A 42 9.14 -8.83 -3.97
N ALA A 43 8.57 -9.43 -2.92
CA ALA A 43 8.26 -10.85 -2.88
C ALA A 43 7.24 -11.21 -3.97
N ALA A 44 6.14 -10.46 -4.07
CA ALA A 44 5.11 -10.66 -5.08
C ALA A 44 5.67 -10.46 -6.50
N ALA A 45 6.47 -9.41 -6.72
CA ALA A 45 7.09 -9.13 -8.01
C ALA A 45 8.00 -10.29 -8.47
N ARG A 46 8.80 -10.83 -7.54
CA ARG A 46 9.67 -11.98 -7.81
C ARG A 46 8.88 -13.24 -8.15
N ALA A 47 7.79 -13.51 -7.42
CA ALA A 47 6.96 -14.69 -7.66
C ALA A 47 6.25 -14.63 -9.01
N GLU A 48 5.81 -13.44 -9.42
CA GLU A 48 5.06 -13.23 -10.67
C GLU A 48 5.96 -12.96 -11.89
N GLY A 49 7.27 -12.82 -11.71
CA GLY A 49 8.20 -12.51 -12.80
C GLY A 49 8.03 -11.10 -13.39
N VAL A 50 7.59 -10.13 -12.59
CA VAL A 50 7.40 -8.72 -12.98
C VAL A 50 8.27 -7.79 -12.15
N THR A 51 8.28 -6.50 -12.48
CA THR A 51 9.01 -5.51 -11.69
C THR A 51 8.21 -5.06 -10.45
N PRO A 52 8.88 -4.68 -9.35
CA PRO A 52 8.21 -4.06 -8.18
C PRO A 52 7.40 -2.81 -8.54
N TYR A 53 7.80 -2.09 -9.59
CA TYR A 53 7.08 -0.91 -10.08
C TYR A 53 5.71 -1.28 -10.68
N GLU A 54 5.64 -2.36 -11.46
CA GLU A 54 4.38 -2.85 -12.02
C GLU A 54 3.40 -3.26 -10.92
N VAL A 55 3.88 -4.02 -9.92
CA VAL A 55 3.06 -4.41 -8.75
C VAL A 55 2.53 -3.16 -8.03
N ARG A 56 3.40 -2.19 -7.72
CA ARG A 56 3.00 -0.94 -7.06
C ARG A 56 1.99 -0.13 -7.90
N SER A 57 2.14 -0.12 -9.21
CA SER A 57 1.23 0.58 -10.12
C SER A 57 -0.15 -0.07 -10.12
N LYS A 58 -0.21 -1.41 -10.15
CA LYS A 58 -1.46 -2.16 -10.05
C LYS A 58 -2.17 -2.01 -8.71
N LEU A 59 -1.43 -2.04 -7.61
CA LEU A 59 -2.04 -1.81 -6.29
C LEU A 59 -2.64 -0.40 -6.15
N ARG A 60 -2.02 0.60 -6.79
CA ARG A 60 -2.58 1.96 -6.83
C ARG A 60 -3.89 2.02 -7.63
N GLU A 61 -4.00 1.27 -8.72
CA GLU A 61 -5.25 1.15 -9.47
C GLU A 61 -6.36 0.51 -8.62
N GLU A 62 -6.06 -0.55 -7.86
CA GLU A 62 -7.03 -1.21 -6.96
C GLU A 62 -7.49 -0.28 -5.82
N GLU A 63 -6.56 0.47 -5.20
CA GLU A 63 -6.90 1.42 -4.14
C GLU A 63 -7.90 2.51 -4.60
N SER A 64 -7.73 2.99 -5.84
CA SER A 64 -8.67 3.95 -6.42
C SER A 64 -10.06 3.35 -6.72
N ARG A 65 -10.20 2.02 -6.81
CA ARG A 65 -11.50 1.34 -6.97
C ARG A 65 -12.21 1.11 -5.65
N GLU A 66 -11.49 0.76 -4.58
CA GLU A 66 -12.09 0.55 -3.25
C GLU A 66 -12.53 1.85 -2.55
N GLY A 67 -12.02 3.00 -3.01
CA GLY A 67 -12.39 4.32 -2.49
C GLY A 67 -13.57 5.02 -3.19
N SER A 68 -14.21 4.38 -4.18
CA SER A 68 -15.33 4.95 -4.96
C SER A 68 -16.69 4.40 -4.61
#